data_AF-A0A266ND48-F1
#
_entry.id   AF-A0A266ND48-F1
#
_cell.length_a   1.000
_cell.length_b   1.000
_cell.length_c   1.000
_cell.angle_alpha   90.00
_cell.angle_beta   90.00
_cell.angle_gamma   90.00
#
_symmetry.space_group_name_H-M   'P 1'
#
loop_
_entity.id
_entity.type
_entity.pdbx_description
1 polymer ?
#
loop_
_entity_poly.entity_id
_entity_poly.type
_entity_poly.pdbx_seq_one_letter_code
_entity_poly.pdbx_strand_id
1 'polypeptide(L)'
;MDYMADQMDRQIEGAQLAHDDAMLAGRSAAFPSAPDHQCGREYGITIRDHFATHAMQALISTAVRPSIFGLDGAESDTAKAAYKMADAMLASRAFLCTA
;
A
#
# COMPACT_ATOMS: atom_id res chain seq x y z
N MET A 1 7.09 12.52 -35.72
CA MET A 1 6.96 11.30 -34.88
C MET A 1 7.18 11.62 -33.42
N ASP A 2 8.03 12.60 -33.10
CA ASP A 2 8.39 12.99 -31.72
C ASP A 2 7.21 13.48 -30.88
N TYR A 3 6.23 14.17 -31.46
CA TYR A 3 5.02 14.63 -30.74
C TYR A 3 4.23 13.51 -30.03
N MET A 4 4.18 12.31 -30.62
CA MET A 4 3.48 11.17 -30.01
C MET A 4 4.31 10.51 -28.90
N ALA A 5 5.64 10.56 -29.00
CA ALA A 5 6.54 10.13 -27.93
C ALA A 5 6.45 11.09 -26.74
N ASP A 6 6.54 12.40 -26.99
CA ASP A 6 6.38 13.44 -25.96
C ASP A 6 5.01 13.43 -25.28
N GLN A 7 3.96 12.98 -25.98
CA GLN A 7 2.63 12.83 -25.40
C GLN A 7 2.55 11.59 -24.50
N MET A 8 3.16 10.46 -24.91
CA MET A 8 3.21 9.26 -24.09
C MET A 8 4.08 9.44 -22.85
N ASP A 9 5.23 10.10 -22.97
CA ASP A 9 6.13 10.35 -21.85
C ASP A 9 5.46 11.21 -20.77
N ARG A 10 4.73 12.26 -21.18
CA ARG A 10 3.93 13.08 -20.25
C ARG A 10 2.82 12.30 -19.54
N GLN A 11 2.22 11.32 -20.22
CA GLN A 11 1.21 10.46 -19.59
C GLN A 11 1.85 9.50 -18.57
N ILE A 12 3.03 8.97 -18.87
CA ILE A 12 3.78 8.09 -17.98
C ILE A 12 4.24 8.86 -16.73
N GLU A 13 4.82 10.05 -16.90
CA GLU A 13 5.24 10.90 -15.79
C GLU A 13 4.05 11.30 -14.89
N GLY A 14 2.91 11.68 -15.49
CA GLY A 14 1.70 12.01 -14.74
C GLY A 14 1.19 10.83 -13.91
N ALA A 15 1.22 9.61 -14.45
CA ALA A 15 0.82 8.40 -13.74
C ALA A 15 1.80 8.05 -12.59
N GLN A 16 3.10 8.28 -12.78
CA GLN A 16 4.10 8.08 -11.74
C GLN A 16 3.93 9.06 -10.59
N LEU A 17 3.72 10.35 -10.88
CA LEU A 17 3.46 11.36 -9.86
C LEU A 17 2.22 11.03 -9.02
N ALA A 18 1.12 10.64 -9.68
CA ALA A 18 -0.09 10.23 -8.98
C ALA A 18 0.12 8.98 -8.09
N HIS A 19 0.98 8.05 -8.54
CA HIS A 19 1.36 6.89 -7.75
C HIS A 19 2.19 7.29 -6.51
N ASP A 20 3.18 8.15 -6.68
CA ASP A 20 4.05 8.61 -5.59
C ASP A 20 3.25 9.41 -4.54
N ASP A 21 2.32 10.26 -4.98
CA ASP A 21 1.40 10.98 -4.09
C ASP A 21 0.50 10.03 -3.30
N ALA A 22 0.02 8.95 -3.94
CA ALA A 22 -0.77 7.92 -3.26
C ALA A 22 0.05 7.18 -2.19
N MET A 23 1.33 6.89 -2.49
CA MET A 23 2.24 6.28 -1.53
C MET A 23 2.58 7.21 -0.38
N LEU A 24 2.71 8.51 -0.64
CA LEU A 24 2.92 9.54 0.38
C LEU A 24 1.70 9.63 1.31
N ALA A 25 0.49 9.66 0.75
CA ALA A 25 -0.76 9.64 1.52
C ALA A 25 -0.89 8.38 2.38
N GLY A 26 -0.35 7.24 1.92
CA GLY A 26 -0.30 5.99 2.71
C GLY A 26 0.49 6.09 4.02
N ARG A 27 1.40 7.06 4.16
CA ARG A 27 2.25 7.26 5.35
C ARG A 27 1.55 8.01 6.48
N SER A 28 0.40 8.64 6.23
CA SER A 28 -0.33 9.33 7.29
C SER A 28 -0.94 8.32 8.27
N ALA A 29 -1.26 8.78 9.49
CA ALA A 29 -1.96 7.96 10.46
C ALA A 29 -3.30 7.46 9.90
N ALA A 30 -3.61 6.17 10.12
CA ALA A 30 -4.89 5.57 9.75
C ALA A 30 -6.04 6.08 10.62
N PHE A 31 -5.74 6.41 11.88
CA PHE A 31 -6.69 6.87 12.88
C PHE A 31 -6.16 8.14 13.55
N PRO A 32 -7.03 8.97 14.13
CA PRO A 32 -6.59 10.10 14.94
C PRO A 32 -5.70 9.57 16.09
N SER A 33 -4.42 9.95 16.09
CA SER A 33 -3.49 9.61 17.16
C SER A 33 -3.00 10.87 17.85
N ALA A 34 -2.95 10.85 19.18
CA ALA A 34 -2.18 11.83 19.92
C ALA A 34 -0.69 11.66 19.59
N PRO A 35 0.11 12.74 19.55
CA PRO A 35 1.55 12.63 19.33
C PRO A 35 2.19 11.81 20.45
N ASP A 36 2.83 10.70 20.08
CA ASP A 36 3.63 9.89 21.01
C ASP A 36 5.06 10.47 21.08
N HIS A 37 5.31 11.25 22.13
CA HIS A 37 6.62 11.87 22.36
C HIS A 37 7.70 10.88 22.82
N GLN A 38 7.36 9.62 23.16
CA GLN A 38 8.35 8.65 23.67
C GLN A 38 9.07 7.87 22.57
N CYS A 39 8.41 7.62 21.43
CA CYS A 39 8.95 6.73 20.40
C CYS A 39 9.50 7.47 19.17
N GLY A 40 9.41 8.80 19.11
CA GLY A 40 9.84 9.61 17.96
C GLY A 40 9.06 9.31 16.67
N ARG A 41 8.02 8.48 16.73
CA ARG A 41 7.02 8.32 15.68
C ARG A 41 5.87 9.28 15.97
N GLU A 42 5.71 10.26 15.10
CA GLU A 42 4.62 11.23 15.18
C GLU A 42 3.23 10.59 14.93
N TYR A 43 3.20 9.32 14.49
CA TYR A 43 1.98 8.63 14.07
C TYR A 43 1.96 7.16 14.54
N GLY A 44 0.78 6.68 14.92
CA GLY A 44 0.48 5.26 15.15
C GLY A 44 0.48 4.44 13.86
N ILE A 45 -0.40 3.42 13.76
CA ILE A 45 -0.58 2.62 12.53
C ILE A 45 -0.85 3.54 11.32
N THR A 46 -0.11 3.37 10.22
CA THR A 46 -0.33 4.15 8.99
C THR A 46 -1.50 3.61 8.17
N ILE A 47 -2.04 4.42 7.22
CA ILE A 47 -3.09 3.95 6.30
C ILE A 47 -2.61 2.71 5.53
N ARG A 48 -1.34 2.71 5.09
CA ARG A 48 -0.74 1.56 4.40
C ARG A 48 -0.72 0.31 5.28
N ASP A 49 -0.30 0.44 6.54
CA ASP A 49 -0.26 -0.68 7.48
C ASP A 49 -1.66 -1.24 7.78
N HIS A 50 -2.66 -0.36 7.87
CA HIS A 50 -4.05 -0.75 8.05
C HIS A 50 -4.54 -1.60 6.88
N PHE A 51 -4.34 -1.14 5.63
CA PHE A 51 -4.69 -1.93 4.44
C PHE A 51 -3.90 -3.24 4.34
N ALA A 52 -2.61 -3.21 4.65
CA ALA A 52 -1.78 -4.41 4.65
C ALA A 52 -2.28 -5.44 5.68
N THR A 53 -2.74 -4.99 6.85
CA THR A 53 -3.29 -5.86 7.89
C THR A 53 -4.57 -6.56 7.41
N HIS A 54 -5.51 -5.82 6.80
CA HIS A 54 -6.73 -6.41 6.24
C HIS A 54 -6.45 -7.36 5.08
N ALA A 55 -5.51 -6.99 4.21
CA ALA A 55 -5.07 -7.84 3.10
C ALA A 55 -4.43 -9.13 3.62
N MET A 56 -3.58 -9.04 4.64
CA MET A 56 -2.96 -10.18 5.31
C MET A 56 -4.00 -11.07 5.99
N GLN A 57 -4.98 -10.48 6.68
CA GLN A 57 -6.08 -11.22 7.30
C GLN A 57 -6.89 -11.99 6.26
N ALA A 58 -7.19 -11.39 5.10
CA ALA A 58 -7.88 -12.04 4.00
C ALA A 58 -7.04 -13.19 3.40
N LEU A 59 -5.73 -12.98 3.18
CA LEU A 59 -4.82 -14.04 2.70
C LEU A 59 -4.79 -15.22 3.67
N ILE A 60 -4.67 -14.96 4.97
CA ILE A 60 -4.67 -16.00 6.00
C ILE A 60 -6.03 -16.72 6.06
N SER A 61 -7.14 -15.98 5.94
CA SER A 61 -8.49 -16.53 6.01
C SER A 61 -8.86 -17.41 4.81
N THR A 62 -8.27 -17.17 3.64
CA THR A 62 -8.53 -17.95 2.41
C THR A 62 -7.63 -19.18 2.28
N ALA A 63 -6.55 -19.26 3.08
CA ALA A 63 -5.73 -20.45 3.19
C ALA A 63 -6.49 -21.55 3.94
N VAL A 64 -7.27 -22.34 3.21
CA VAL A 64 -8.05 -23.49 3.71
C VAL A 64 -7.11 -24.61 4.24
N ARG A 65 -6.59 -24.47 5.47
CA ARG A 65 -5.93 -25.53 6.30
C ARG A 65 -4.65 -26.20 5.72
N PRO A 66 -3.81 -26.85 6.53
CA PRO A 66 -2.92 -26.29 7.53
C PRO A 66 -1.61 -25.76 6.88
N SER A 67 -1.62 -24.63 6.19
CA SER A 67 -0.38 -23.95 5.76
C SER A 67 0.28 -23.13 6.88
N ILE A 68 -0.30 -23.15 8.08
CA ILE A 68 0.22 -22.53 9.31
C ILE A 68 0.89 -23.59 10.22
N PHE A 69 0.99 -24.85 9.78
CA PHE A 69 1.88 -25.83 10.43
C PHE A 69 3.29 -25.68 9.86
N GLY A 70 4.04 -24.73 10.43
CA GLY A 70 5.40 -24.41 9.98
C GLY A 70 5.35 -23.49 8.76
N LEU A 71 5.39 -22.19 9.00
CA LEU A 71 5.68 -21.25 7.96
C LEU A 71 7.14 -21.47 7.52
N ASP A 72 7.31 -22.26 6.45
CA ASP A 72 8.59 -22.65 5.89
C ASP A 72 9.15 -21.51 5.01
N GLY A 73 9.27 -20.31 5.60
CA GLY A 73 9.70 -19.08 4.91
C GLY A 73 8.61 -18.34 4.12
N ALA A 74 7.38 -18.87 4.09
CA ALA A 74 6.25 -18.26 3.36
C ALA A 74 5.71 -16.96 4.00
N GLU A 75 6.09 -16.63 5.25
CA GLU A 75 5.69 -15.39 5.93
C GLU A 75 6.15 -14.17 5.17
N SER A 76 7.41 -14.19 4.72
CA SER A 76 8.02 -13.03 4.05
C SER A 76 7.27 -12.72 2.78
N ASP A 77 6.90 -13.75 2.02
CA ASP A 77 6.19 -13.58 0.76
C ASP A 77 4.72 -13.21 0.98
N THR A 78 4.08 -13.77 2.02
CA THR A 78 2.74 -13.39 2.42
C THR A 78 2.68 -11.92 2.87
N ALA A 79 3.66 -11.47 3.65
CA ALA A 79 3.79 -10.08 4.07
C ALA A 79 4.03 -9.15 2.87
N LYS A 80 4.94 -9.50 1.96
CA LYS A 80 5.15 -8.73 0.71
C LYS A 80 3.87 -8.66 -0.12
N ALA A 81 3.13 -9.76 -0.24
CA ALA A 81 1.87 -9.79 -0.98
C ALA A 81 0.81 -8.87 -0.35
N ALA A 82 0.72 -8.86 0.98
CA ALA A 82 -0.17 -7.96 1.71
C ALA A 82 0.16 -6.47 1.47
N TYR A 83 1.45 -6.10 1.51
CA TYR A 83 1.87 -4.72 1.21
C TYR A 83 1.65 -4.34 -0.25
N LYS A 84 1.86 -5.25 -1.21
CA LYS A 84 1.54 -5.01 -2.63
C LYS A 84 0.05 -4.74 -2.83
N MET A 85 -0.82 -5.46 -2.12
CA MET A 85 -2.25 -5.18 -2.14
C MET A 85 -2.58 -3.83 -1.51
N ALA A 86 -1.95 -3.47 -0.40
CA ALA A 86 -2.12 -2.16 0.22
C ALA A 86 -1.72 -1.01 -0.73
N ASP A 87 -0.61 -1.18 -1.45
CA ASP A 87 -0.14 -0.20 -2.44
C ASP A 87 -1.12 -0.08 -3.62
N ALA A 88 -1.68 -1.20 -4.09
CA ALA A 88 -2.71 -1.21 -5.12
C ALA A 88 -4.02 -0.53 -4.65
N MET A 89 -4.41 -0.70 -3.38
CA MET A 89 -5.56 -0.02 -2.77
C MET A 89 -5.35 1.50 -2.69
N LEU A 90 -4.15 1.94 -2.30
CA LEU A 90 -3.79 3.37 -2.27
C LEU A 90 -3.79 3.98 -3.67
N ALA A 91 -3.18 3.31 -4.65
CA ALA A 91 -3.16 3.77 -6.04
C ALA A 91 -4.58 3.86 -6.63
N SER A 92 -5.42 2.86 -6.37
CA SER A 92 -6.82 2.86 -6.81
C SER A 92 -7.63 3.98 -6.16
N ARG A 93 -7.39 4.27 -4.88
CA ARG A 93 -8.02 5.39 -4.19
C ARG A 93 -7.62 6.73 -4.81
N ALA A 94 -6.35 6.93 -5.14
CA ALA A 94 -5.89 8.15 -5.81
C ALA A 94 -6.57 8.31 -7.18
N PHE A 95 -6.65 7.23 -7.96
CA PHE A 95 -7.34 7.22 -9.25
C PHE A 95 -8.82 7.64 -9.13
N LEU A 96 -9.55 7.11 -8.13
CA LEU A 96 -10.95 7.46 -7.88
C LEU A 96 -11.14 8.93 -7.45
N CYS A 97 -10.14 9.56 -6.86
CA CYS A 97 -10.21 10.98 -6.52
C CYS A 97 -9.87 11.90 -7.71
N THR A 98 -9.24 11.37 -8.76
CA THR A 98 -8.86 12.11 -9.97
C THR A 98 -9.78 11.87 -11.17
N ALA A 99 -10.71 10.91 -11.08
CA ALA A 99 -11.70 10.55 -12.11
C ALA A 99 -13.00 11.33 -11.96
#